data_AF-A0A426V3E9-F1
#
_entry.id   AF-A0A426V3E9-F1
#
_cell.length_a   1.000
_cell.length_b   1.000
_cell.length_c   1.000
_cell.angle_alpha   90.00
_cell.angle_beta   90.00
_cell.angle_gamma   90.00
#
_symmetry.space_group_name_H-M   'P 1'
#
loop_
_entity.id
_entity.type
_entity.pdbx_description
1 polymer ?
#
loop_
_entity_poly.entity_id
_entity_poly.type
_entity_poly.pdbx_seq_one_letter_code
_entity_poly.pdbx_strand_id
1 'polypeptide(L)'
;MGADDLTALGLGLAAIAVLVTWPVLPGLRRFSGFKTFPPFKGWAVRPHPDAAVPVRAGRRLKPGAAAGRGPHAVVVVRTAWRNQDSRDVHPSLRVSRPLVPVVSIDGVPVSWGWGTTEMTVDPGDHLIAVASSHSRCYQTVDLEAGERRELDYASIIGSTAHWYAEAGAQIRDLTAFGPRRPGPGGIGGFHLVAVGGLVLAAALTAVAIASPDPTADLLVPAVIWGAAGLGLGIGIVAITASLMQEARARRIVTAAPPTGAAPLAVRVLDADTPERLAPAPGWAGLNLHLRFEIEAHPEPALAALAGGRKPGPLQRWRAIRIGEPEPPACRPWVPAPEVLLDGEPVAASWTRMWIQLAPGAHDLVVRTAPAPSQVDARTALDLSGAEIRRRFSVDAGGTFDLRCTAEVAALSAHDRPRLAAFRARWR
;
A
#
# COMPACT_ATOMS: atom_id res chain seq x y z
N MET A 1 48.32 -25.47 12.82
CA MET A 1 46.90 -25.14 13.00
C MET A 1 46.25 -26.34 13.62
N GLY A 2 45.73 -26.20 14.83
CA GLY A 2 44.90 -27.23 15.44
C GLY A 2 43.58 -27.36 14.68
N ALA A 3 42.85 -28.45 14.90
CA ALA A 3 41.50 -28.61 14.34
C ALA A 3 40.56 -27.44 14.73
N ASP A 4 40.81 -26.82 15.88
CA ASP A 4 40.05 -25.70 16.40
C ASP A 4 40.28 -24.39 15.62
N ASP A 5 41.52 -24.16 15.13
CA ASP A 5 41.85 -23.01 14.28
C ASP A 5 41.12 -23.05 12.93
N LEU A 6 41.02 -24.26 12.35
CA LEU A 6 40.31 -24.46 11.08
C LEU A 6 38.80 -24.24 11.22
N THR A 7 38.24 -24.59 12.38
CA THR A 7 36.80 -24.44 12.67
C THR A 7 36.43 -22.97 12.88
N ALA A 8 37.25 -22.22 13.63
CA ALA A 8 37.08 -20.78 13.82
C ALA A 8 37.22 -19.99 12.51
N LEU A 9 38.22 -20.34 11.69
CA LEU A 9 38.39 -19.74 10.37
C LEU A 9 37.19 -20.04 9.44
N GLY A 10 36.69 -21.28 9.47
CA GLY A 10 35.52 -21.70 8.70
C GLY A 10 34.25 -20.94 9.08
N LEU A 11 34.00 -20.73 10.37
CA LEU A 11 32.86 -19.96 10.87
C LEU A 11 32.97 -18.47 10.55
N GLY A 12 34.18 -17.89 10.68
CA GLY A 12 34.45 -16.50 10.30
C GLY A 12 34.23 -16.25 8.80
N LEU A 13 34.71 -17.17 7.95
CA LEU A 13 34.49 -17.12 6.51
C LEU A 13 33.02 -17.36 6.15
N ALA A 14 32.29 -18.22 6.86
CA ALA A 14 30.85 -18.42 6.66
C ALA A 14 30.05 -17.15 7.03
N ALA A 15 30.37 -16.47 8.12
CA ALA A 15 29.74 -15.21 8.51
C ALA A 15 30.03 -14.09 7.49
N ILE A 16 31.28 -13.97 7.03
CA ILE A 16 31.66 -13.04 5.96
C ILE A 16 30.96 -13.41 4.65
N ALA A 17 30.89 -14.69 4.28
CA ALA A 17 30.18 -15.14 3.10
C ALA A 17 28.69 -14.80 3.18
N VAL A 18 28.02 -14.99 4.32
CA VAL A 18 26.62 -14.57 4.52
C VAL A 18 26.46 -13.06 4.40
N LEU A 19 27.35 -12.26 4.99
CA LEU A 19 27.30 -10.79 4.93
C LEU A 19 27.58 -10.25 3.52
N VAL A 20 28.53 -10.85 2.79
CA VAL A 20 28.92 -10.45 1.42
C VAL A 20 27.90 -10.95 0.39
N THR A 21 27.32 -12.14 0.59
CA THR A 21 26.28 -12.68 -0.31
C THR A 21 24.88 -12.17 0.02
N TRP A 22 24.69 -11.48 1.15
CA TRP A 22 23.41 -10.87 1.57
C TRP A 22 22.67 -10.09 0.47
N PRO A 23 23.33 -9.21 -0.32
CA PRO A 23 22.65 -8.48 -1.41
C PRO A 23 22.24 -9.37 -2.58
N VAL A 24 22.74 -10.60 -2.64
CA VAL A 24 22.63 -11.53 -3.77
C VAL A 24 21.75 -12.73 -3.46
N LEU A 25 21.56 -13.07 -2.18
CA LEU A 25 20.67 -14.15 -1.72
C LEU A 25 19.18 -13.77 -1.94
N PRO A 26 18.44 -14.49 -2.81
CA PRO A 26 17.07 -14.12 -3.20
C PRO A 26 16.09 -13.97 -2.02
N GLY A 27 16.27 -14.80 -0.98
CA GLY A 27 15.46 -14.77 0.24
C GLY A 27 15.82 -13.64 1.23
N LEU A 28 16.96 -12.95 1.05
CA LEU A 28 17.41 -11.85 1.92
C LEU A 28 17.22 -10.47 1.29
N ARG A 29 17.18 -10.39 -0.06
CA ARG A 29 16.84 -9.15 -0.78
C ARG A 29 15.49 -8.57 -0.35
N ARG A 30 14.54 -9.43 0.05
CA ARG A 30 13.21 -9.05 0.56
C ARG A 30 13.23 -8.08 1.75
N PHE A 31 14.38 -7.97 2.41
CA PHE A 31 14.61 -7.16 3.60
C PHE A 31 15.25 -5.79 3.32
N SER A 32 15.54 -5.45 2.04
CA SER A 32 15.95 -4.09 1.69
C SER A 32 14.80 -3.12 1.97
N GLY A 33 15.05 -2.15 2.87
CA GLY A 33 14.04 -1.18 3.29
C GLY A 33 13.48 -0.36 2.12
N PHE A 34 12.21 0.04 2.23
CA PHE A 34 11.60 0.93 1.26
C PHE A 34 12.32 2.28 1.27
N LYS A 35 12.58 2.82 0.09
CA LYS A 35 13.19 4.13 -0.15
C LYS A 35 12.10 5.19 -0.01
N THR A 36 12.32 6.14 0.89
CA THR A 36 11.40 7.26 1.18
C THR A 36 11.70 8.53 0.36
N PHE A 37 12.66 8.45 -0.56
CA PHE A 37 13.01 9.52 -1.49
C PHE A 37 12.51 9.18 -2.88
N PRO A 38 12.17 10.14 -3.74
CA PRO A 38 11.65 9.83 -5.07
C PRO A 38 12.68 9.10 -5.93
N PRO A 39 12.26 8.16 -6.81
CA PRO A 39 13.17 7.48 -7.73
C PRO A 39 13.88 8.49 -8.66
N PHE A 40 13.19 9.59 -8.99
CA PHE A 40 13.69 10.70 -9.80
C PHE A 40 13.28 12.03 -9.18
N LYS A 41 14.18 13.03 -9.18
CA LYS A 41 13.94 14.36 -8.57
C LYS A 41 12.62 15.01 -9.01
N GLY A 42 12.21 14.81 -10.26
CA GLY A 42 10.98 15.36 -10.83
C GLY A 42 9.68 14.89 -10.18
N TRP A 43 9.68 13.72 -9.53
CA TRP A 43 8.51 13.10 -8.91
C TRP A 43 8.54 13.14 -7.37
N ALA A 44 9.25 14.12 -6.81
CA ALA A 44 9.08 14.45 -5.40
C ALA A 44 7.61 14.80 -5.13
N VAL A 45 7.12 14.44 -3.95
CA VAL A 45 5.74 14.70 -3.54
C VAL A 45 5.38 16.19 -3.62
N ARG A 46 4.18 16.49 -4.12
CA ARG A 46 3.60 17.83 -4.24
C ARG A 46 2.14 17.81 -3.81
N PRO A 47 1.59 18.92 -3.29
CA PRO A 47 0.15 19.05 -3.12
C PRO A 47 -0.58 18.86 -4.45
N HIS A 48 -1.76 18.25 -4.40
CA HIS A 48 -2.64 18.15 -5.55
C HIS A 48 -3.43 19.47 -5.69
N PRO A 49 -3.64 20.00 -6.92
CA PRO A 49 -4.40 21.24 -7.11
C PRO A 49 -5.86 21.13 -6.63
N ASP A 50 -6.43 19.92 -6.67
CA ASP A 50 -7.79 19.63 -6.21
C ASP A 50 -7.88 19.30 -4.71
N ALA A 51 -6.82 19.55 -3.93
CA ALA A 51 -6.86 19.27 -2.49
C ALA A 51 -7.92 20.13 -1.78
N ALA A 52 -8.87 19.46 -1.12
CA ALA A 52 -9.93 20.11 -0.35
C ALA A 52 -9.52 20.48 1.09
N VAL A 53 -8.33 20.06 1.52
CA VAL A 53 -7.79 20.28 2.87
C VAL A 53 -6.42 20.94 2.81
N PRO A 54 -5.97 21.65 3.87
CA PRO A 54 -4.61 22.19 3.92
C PRO A 54 -3.56 21.07 3.84
N VAL A 55 -2.63 21.19 2.89
CA VAL A 55 -1.58 20.19 2.62
C VAL A 55 -0.19 20.79 2.69
N ARG A 56 0.70 20.11 3.41
CA ARG A 56 2.15 20.30 3.32
C ARG A 56 2.75 19.05 2.71
N ALA A 57 3.62 19.20 1.71
CA ALA A 57 4.28 18.08 1.06
C ALA A 57 5.78 18.35 0.92
N GLY A 58 6.60 17.33 1.12
CA GLY A 58 8.04 17.44 0.91
C GLY A 58 8.79 16.13 1.15
N ARG A 59 10.09 16.12 0.85
CA ARG A 59 10.95 14.93 1.05
C ARG A 59 11.02 14.50 2.52
N ARG A 60 11.10 15.48 3.43
CA ARG A 60 11.02 15.32 4.88
C ARG A 60 10.35 16.57 5.44
N LEU A 61 9.21 16.41 6.11
CA LEU A 61 8.56 17.49 6.82
C LEU A 61 9.03 17.47 8.27
N LYS A 62 9.46 18.63 8.78
CA LYS A 62 9.53 18.82 10.23
C LYS A 62 8.09 18.87 10.76
N PRO A 63 7.80 18.26 11.92
CA PRO A 63 6.49 18.39 12.55
C PRO A 63 6.09 19.87 12.58
N GLY A 64 4.89 20.19 12.09
CA GLY A 64 4.37 21.55 12.16
C GLY A 64 4.19 22.00 13.60
N ALA A 65 4.33 23.31 13.86
CA ALA A 65 4.13 23.89 15.20
C ALA A 65 2.72 23.68 15.77
N ALA A 66 1.74 23.33 14.91
CA ALA A 66 0.34 23.07 15.28
C ALA A 66 0.05 21.61 15.70
N ALA A 67 1.04 20.71 15.65
CA ALA A 67 0.81 19.30 16.01
C ALA A 67 0.51 19.17 17.52
N GLY A 68 -0.70 18.73 17.87
CA GLY A 68 -1.06 18.30 19.22
C GLY A 68 -1.85 19.28 20.09
N ARG A 69 -2.26 20.46 19.60
CA ARG A 69 -3.05 21.45 20.40
C ARG A 69 -4.11 22.23 19.61
N GLY A 70 -4.40 21.85 18.38
CA GLY A 70 -5.38 22.54 17.52
C GLY A 70 -6.78 21.88 17.54
N PRO A 71 -7.82 22.57 17.05
CA PRO A 71 -9.16 21.99 16.89
C PRO A 71 -9.22 20.93 15.78
N HIS A 72 -8.18 20.85 14.94
CA HIS A 72 -8.06 19.92 13.82
C HIS A 72 -7.11 18.77 14.16
N ALA A 73 -7.31 17.64 13.50
CA ALA A 73 -6.39 16.51 13.50
C ALA A 73 -5.36 16.64 12.36
N VAL A 74 -4.27 15.88 12.47
CA VAL A 74 -3.19 15.85 11.48
C VAL A 74 -2.93 14.42 11.04
N VAL A 75 -3.04 14.15 9.74
CA VAL A 75 -2.66 12.86 9.14
C VAL A 75 -1.38 13.03 8.35
N VAL A 76 -0.41 12.14 8.57
CA VAL A 76 0.86 12.13 7.84
C VAL A 76 1.04 10.83 7.09
N VAL A 77 1.08 10.91 5.77
CA VAL A 77 1.30 9.78 4.87
C VAL A 77 2.70 9.85 4.29
N ARG A 78 3.48 8.79 4.46
CA ARG A 78 4.82 8.66 3.86
C ARG A 78 4.78 7.65 2.74
N THR A 79 5.06 8.09 1.51
CA THR A 79 5.10 7.23 0.34
C THR A 79 6.52 6.75 0.08
N ALA A 80 6.72 5.44 0.21
CA ALA A 80 7.99 4.78 0.04
C ALA A 80 7.91 3.72 -1.07
N TRP A 81 9.04 3.39 -1.68
CA TRP A 81 9.08 2.46 -2.79
C TRP A 81 10.28 1.52 -2.72
N ARG A 82 10.16 0.36 -3.37
CA ARG A 82 11.27 -0.58 -3.54
C ARG A 82 11.47 -0.90 -5.02
N ASN A 83 12.73 -1.21 -5.36
CA ASN A 83 13.01 -1.84 -6.65
C ASN A 83 12.20 -3.15 -6.77
N GLN A 84 11.90 -3.54 -8.00
CA GLN A 84 11.31 -4.82 -8.43
C GLN A 84 11.44 -5.98 -7.44
N ASP A 85 10.41 -6.83 -7.40
CA ASP A 85 10.40 -8.03 -6.57
C ASP A 85 11.72 -8.81 -6.72
N SER A 86 12.34 -9.13 -5.59
CA SER A 86 13.57 -9.92 -5.54
C SER A 86 13.40 -11.34 -6.07
N ARG A 87 12.16 -11.82 -6.23
CA ARG A 87 11.82 -13.09 -6.86
C ARG A 87 11.87 -13.03 -8.39
N ASP A 88 11.83 -11.84 -8.99
CA ASP A 88 11.96 -11.69 -10.43
C ASP A 88 13.43 -11.90 -10.84
N VAL A 89 13.71 -13.00 -11.54
CA VAL A 89 15.07 -13.39 -11.97
C VAL A 89 15.66 -12.40 -12.99
N HIS A 90 14.80 -11.68 -13.74
CA HIS A 90 15.22 -10.74 -14.78
C HIS A 90 14.55 -9.37 -14.64
N PRO A 91 15.32 -8.26 -14.75
CA PRO A 91 14.75 -6.94 -14.83
C PRO A 91 13.91 -6.82 -16.11
N SER A 92 12.62 -6.56 -15.96
CA SER A 92 11.75 -6.33 -17.10
C SER A 92 12.10 -5.01 -17.77
N LEU A 93 12.27 -5.04 -19.10
CA LEU A 93 12.44 -3.85 -19.94
C LEU A 93 11.10 -3.33 -20.50
N ARG A 94 9.97 -3.90 -20.05
CA ARG A 94 8.64 -3.43 -20.44
C ARG A 94 8.33 -2.14 -19.71
N VAL A 95 7.59 -1.27 -20.37
CA VAL A 95 7.06 -0.05 -19.76
C VAL A 95 6.15 -0.44 -18.59
N SER A 96 6.34 0.22 -17.46
CA SER A 96 5.47 0.03 -16.31
C SER A 96 4.12 0.69 -16.54
N ARG A 97 3.11 0.25 -15.79
CA ARG A 97 1.93 1.10 -15.59
C ARG A 97 2.32 2.37 -14.83
N PRO A 98 1.53 3.45 -14.88
CA PRO A 98 1.80 4.65 -14.08
C PRO A 98 1.81 4.33 -12.58
N LEU A 99 2.94 4.54 -11.90
CA LEU A 99 3.16 4.10 -10.52
C LEU A 99 3.33 5.23 -9.51
N VAL A 100 3.25 6.47 -9.98
CA VAL A 100 3.34 7.64 -9.10
C VAL A 100 2.17 7.63 -8.14
N PRO A 101 2.41 7.60 -6.82
CA PRO A 101 1.33 7.50 -5.86
C PRO A 101 0.55 8.82 -5.80
N VAL A 102 -0.76 8.71 -5.62
CA VAL A 102 -1.70 9.78 -5.31
C VAL A 102 -2.29 9.45 -3.95
N VAL A 103 -2.10 10.34 -2.98
CA VAL A 103 -2.73 10.25 -1.66
C VAL A 103 -4.06 10.98 -1.73
N SER A 104 -5.13 10.36 -1.25
CA SER A 104 -6.46 10.95 -1.15
C SER A 104 -7.04 10.79 0.25
N ILE A 105 -7.95 11.69 0.59
CA ILE A 105 -8.80 11.64 1.77
C ILE A 105 -10.25 11.74 1.32
N ASP A 106 -11.11 10.85 1.81
CA ASP A 106 -12.56 10.85 1.53
C ASP A 106 -12.88 10.92 0.03
N GLY A 107 -12.07 10.21 -0.76
CA GLY A 107 -12.20 10.17 -2.21
C GLY A 107 -11.63 11.38 -2.95
N VAL A 108 -11.08 12.39 -2.28
CA VAL A 108 -10.50 13.61 -2.89
C VAL A 108 -8.96 13.56 -2.83
N PRO A 109 -8.23 13.86 -3.92
CA PRO A 109 -6.76 13.81 -3.91
C PRO A 109 -6.17 14.97 -3.10
N VAL A 110 -5.16 14.66 -2.30
CA VAL A 110 -4.46 15.59 -1.40
C VAL A 110 -3.06 15.90 -1.95
N SER A 111 -2.38 14.88 -2.44
CA SER A 111 -1.01 15.02 -2.94
C SER A 111 -0.66 13.92 -3.92
N TRP A 112 0.44 14.09 -4.66
CA TRP A 112 0.97 13.06 -5.54
C TRP A 112 2.50 13.07 -5.54
N GLY A 113 3.11 11.91 -5.78
CA GLY A 113 4.57 11.72 -5.79
C GLY A 113 5.14 11.10 -4.52
N TRP A 114 6.46 10.91 -4.50
CA TRP A 114 7.16 10.21 -3.42
C TRP A 114 7.72 11.18 -2.37
N GLY A 115 7.39 10.95 -1.11
CA GLY A 115 7.84 11.77 0.02
C GLY A 115 6.90 11.68 1.22
N THR A 116 6.75 12.79 1.94
CA THR A 116 5.85 12.95 3.09
C THR A 116 4.77 13.96 2.76
N THR A 117 3.52 13.58 2.97
CA THR A 117 2.33 14.43 2.91
C THR A 117 1.79 14.59 4.33
N GLU A 118 1.59 15.81 4.76
CA GLU A 118 0.91 16.16 6.01
C GLU A 118 -0.38 16.92 5.63
N MET A 119 -1.52 16.41 6.08
CA MET A 119 -2.83 17.00 5.85
C MET A 119 -3.48 17.37 7.19
N THR A 120 -4.16 18.52 7.23
CA THR A 120 -4.91 18.99 8.39
C THR A 120 -6.39 18.77 8.11
N VAL A 121 -7.08 18.05 9.00
CA VAL A 121 -8.45 17.57 8.76
C VAL A 121 -9.29 17.82 10.01
N ASP A 122 -10.60 17.90 9.85
CA ASP A 122 -11.49 17.99 11.00
C ASP A 122 -11.47 16.67 11.81
N PRO A 123 -11.84 16.68 13.09
CA PRO A 123 -11.99 15.44 13.86
C PRO A 123 -13.13 14.59 13.29
N GLY A 124 -12.96 13.26 13.37
CA GLY A 124 -13.96 12.27 12.93
C GLY A 124 -13.39 11.15 12.06
N ASP A 125 -14.31 10.43 11.41
CA ASP A 125 -14.00 9.31 10.53
C ASP A 125 -13.54 9.79 9.16
N HIS A 126 -12.36 9.33 8.73
CA HIS A 126 -11.80 9.61 7.42
C HIS A 126 -11.31 8.35 6.72
N LEU A 127 -11.53 8.27 5.41
CA LEU A 127 -10.95 7.27 4.55
C LEU A 127 -9.67 7.81 3.91
N ILE A 128 -8.53 7.32 4.35
CA ILE A 128 -7.24 7.64 3.71
C ILE A 128 -6.93 6.57 2.69
N ALA A 129 -6.60 6.97 1.46
CA ALA A 129 -6.16 6.03 0.42
C ALA A 129 -4.90 6.51 -0.28
N VAL A 130 -4.10 5.56 -0.76
CA VAL A 130 -2.95 5.79 -1.62
C VAL A 130 -3.12 4.94 -2.88
N ALA A 131 -3.49 5.59 -3.96
CA ALA A 131 -3.57 4.95 -5.26
C ALA A 131 -2.26 5.10 -6.04
N SER A 132 -1.91 4.11 -6.84
CA SER A 132 -0.84 4.23 -7.84
C SER A 132 -1.37 3.70 -9.18
N SER A 133 -0.83 2.59 -9.67
CA SER A 133 -1.42 1.85 -10.79
C SER A 133 -2.68 1.10 -10.40
N HIS A 134 -3.07 1.10 -9.12
CA HIS A 134 -4.26 0.45 -8.60
C HIS A 134 -4.75 1.08 -7.28
N SER A 135 -5.96 0.76 -6.85
CA SER A 135 -6.66 1.36 -5.69
C SER A 135 -6.62 0.53 -4.39
N ARG A 136 -5.62 -0.33 -4.22
CA ARG A 136 -5.62 -1.37 -3.16
C ARG A 136 -5.39 -0.83 -1.74
N CYS A 137 -4.75 0.33 -1.61
CA CYS A 137 -4.19 0.76 -0.33
C CYS A 137 -5.04 1.84 0.28
N TYR A 138 -5.80 1.47 1.31
CA TYR A 138 -6.70 2.37 2.02
C TYR A 138 -6.82 1.94 3.48
N GLN A 139 -7.19 2.89 4.32
CA GLN A 139 -7.41 2.70 5.75
C GLN A 139 -8.44 3.71 6.24
N THR A 140 -9.42 3.24 7.00
CA THR A 140 -10.30 4.13 7.77
C THR A 140 -9.59 4.53 9.07
N VAL A 141 -9.62 5.82 9.39
CA VAL A 141 -9.07 6.36 10.64
C VAL A 141 -10.15 7.21 11.32
N ASP A 142 -10.37 6.95 12.60
CA ASP A 142 -11.11 7.82 13.49
C ASP A 142 -10.10 8.74 14.19
N LEU A 143 -10.30 10.04 14.12
CA LEU A 143 -9.35 11.06 14.57
C LEU A 143 -9.97 12.00 15.60
N GLU A 144 -9.31 12.11 16.75
CA GLU A 144 -9.68 13.11 17.76
C GLU A 144 -9.08 14.49 17.44
N ALA A 145 -9.64 15.55 18.04
CA ALA A 145 -9.10 16.90 17.92
C ALA A 145 -7.66 16.97 18.44
N GLY A 146 -6.75 17.54 17.64
CA GLY A 146 -5.33 17.60 17.94
C GLY A 146 -4.59 16.28 17.76
N GLU A 147 -5.27 15.18 17.42
CA GLU A 147 -4.63 13.90 17.16
C GLU A 147 -3.66 14.01 15.98
N ARG A 148 -2.53 13.33 16.09
CA ARG A 148 -1.61 13.10 14.97
C ARG A 148 -1.54 11.62 14.64
N ARG A 149 -2.00 11.27 13.44
CA ARG A 149 -1.92 9.92 12.89
C ARG A 149 -0.83 9.83 11.82
N GLU A 150 0.06 8.86 11.94
CA GLU A 150 1.11 8.62 10.93
C GLU A 150 0.92 7.28 10.23
N LEU A 151 0.93 7.30 8.90
CA LEU A 151 0.72 6.16 8.02
C LEU A 151 1.91 6.03 7.07
N ASP A 152 2.37 4.80 6.85
CA ASP A 152 3.42 4.50 5.90
C ASP A 152 2.83 3.69 4.74
N TYR A 153 3.00 4.19 3.51
CA TYR A 153 2.73 3.49 2.26
C TYR A 153 4.03 2.96 1.68
N ALA A 154 4.00 1.71 1.26
CA ALA A 154 5.11 1.02 0.64
C ALA A 154 4.62 0.30 -0.61
N SER A 155 5.33 0.41 -1.73
CA SER A 155 5.01 -0.35 -2.95
C SER A 155 6.25 -0.63 -3.81
N ILE A 156 6.13 -1.58 -4.75
CA ILE A 156 7.17 -1.87 -5.74
C ILE A 156 7.02 -0.94 -6.94
N ILE A 157 8.14 -0.60 -7.58
CA ILE A 157 8.15 -0.03 -8.92
C ILE A 157 8.66 -1.02 -9.97
N GLY A 158 8.22 -0.85 -11.20
CA GLY A 158 8.50 -1.74 -12.32
C GLY A 158 7.24 -2.42 -12.86
N SER A 159 7.38 -3.12 -13.98
CA SER A 159 6.23 -3.67 -14.71
C SER A 159 5.47 -4.72 -13.91
N THR A 160 6.07 -5.30 -12.86
CA THR A 160 5.47 -6.33 -12.01
C THR A 160 4.69 -5.78 -10.82
N ALA A 161 4.71 -4.45 -10.60
CA ALA A 161 3.99 -3.81 -9.50
C ALA A 161 2.47 -4.09 -9.53
N HIS A 162 1.88 -4.30 -10.71
CA HIS A 162 0.46 -4.60 -10.84
C HIS A 162 0.07 -6.00 -10.36
N TRP A 163 1.00 -6.95 -10.26
CA TRP A 163 0.68 -8.28 -9.69
C TRP A 163 0.25 -8.18 -8.22
N TYR A 164 0.68 -7.12 -7.54
CA TYR A 164 0.27 -6.81 -6.17
C TYR A 164 -1.09 -6.11 -6.11
N ALA A 165 -1.68 -5.74 -7.25
CA ALA A 165 -3.09 -5.46 -7.31
C ALA A 165 -3.87 -6.76 -7.02
N GLU A 166 -3.61 -7.85 -7.72
CA GLU A 166 -4.58 -8.95 -7.84
C GLU A 166 -4.65 -9.93 -6.64
N ALA A 167 -3.59 -10.03 -5.82
CA ALA A 167 -3.48 -11.16 -4.88
C ALA A 167 -4.40 -11.09 -3.65
N GLY A 168 -5.20 -12.15 -3.47
CA GLY A 168 -5.73 -12.59 -2.17
C GLY A 168 -4.60 -12.87 -1.17
N ALA A 169 -4.95 -13.13 0.09
CA ALA A 169 -4.08 -13.14 1.28
C ALA A 169 -2.78 -13.99 1.25
N GLN A 170 -2.45 -14.66 0.15
CA GLN A 170 -1.30 -15.55 0.00
C GLN A 170 -0.02 -14.88 -0.56
N ILE A 171 -0.08 -13.63 -1.05
CA ILE A 171 1.11 -12.86 -1.45
C ILE A 171 1.18 -11.53 -0.67
N ARG A 172 1.55 -11.60 0.62
CA ARG A 172 2.10 -10.45 1.36
C ARG A 172 3.61 -10.38 1.03
N ASP A 173 4.20 -9.25 0.65
CA ASP A 173 4.77 -8.29 1.61
C ASP A 173 5.23 -6.97 0.96
N LEU A 174 4.93 -6.75 -0.32
CA LEU A 174 5.68 -5.74 -1.10
C LEU A 174 4.87 -4.50 -1.50
N THR A 175 3.54 -4.52 -1.28
CA THR A 175 2.70 -3.32 -1.23
C THR A 175 1.89 -3.34 0.06
N ALA A 176 1.99 -2.28 0.87
CA ALA A 176 1.35 -2.16 2.17
C ALA A 176 0.98 -0.72 2.48
N PHE A 177 -0.07 -0.53 3.28
CA PHE A 177 -0.46 0.76 3.81
C PHE A 177 -1.05 0.58 5.20
N GLY A 178 -0.48 1.27 6.18
CA GLY A 178 -0.99 1.15 7.54
C GLY A 178 -0.30 2.07 8.52
N PRO A 179 -0.65 1.96 9.82
CA PRO A 179 -0.08 2.77 10.87
C PRO A 179 1.43 2.61 10.89
N ARG A 180 2.12 3.75 10.96
CA ARG A 180 3.55 3.75 11.24
C ARG A 180 3.76 3.10 12.59
N ARG A 181 4.60 2.06 12.62
CA ARG A 181 5.04 1.44 13.88
C ARG A 181 6.22 2.24 14.44
N PRO A 182 6.05 3.01 15.53
CA PRO A 182 7.15 3.73 16.13
C PRO A 182 8.16 2.74 16.74
N GLY A 183 9.47 3.02 16.55
CA GLY A 183 10.56 2.30 17.22
C GLY A 183 11.26 1.22 16.39
N PRO A 184 12.23 0.49 16.98
CA PRO A 184 12.94 -0.63 16.36
C PRO A 184 12.03 -1.85 16.07
N GLY A 185 10.71 -1.74 16.25
CA GLY A 185 9.73 -2.75 15.86
C GLY A 185 9.37 -2.76 14.37
N GLY A 186 9.89 -1.82 13.57
CA GLY A 186 9.88 -1.96 12.12
C GLY A 186 10.76 -3.14 11.68
N ILE A 187 10.50 -3.69 10.48
CA ILE A 187 11.32 -4.74 9.85
C ILE A 187 12.82 -4.50 10.10
N GLY A 188 13.29 -3.25 9.96
CA GLY A 188 14.68 -2.86 10.22
C GLY A 188 15.23 -3.06 11.64
N GLY A 189 14.43 -2.92 12.71
CA GLY A 189 14.93 -3.12 14.07
C GLY A 189 14.73 -4.56 14.59
N PHE A 190 13.72 -5.29 14.10
CA PHE A 190 13.74 -6.77 14.17
C PHE A 190 15.03 -7.31 13.55
N HIS A 191 15.47 -6.76 12.42
CA HIS A 191 16.73 -7.13 11.79
C HIS A 191 17.96 -6.67 12.56
N LEU A 192 17.95 -5.48 13.17
CA LEU A 192 19.06 -5.05 14.02
C LEU A 192 19.25 -5.99 15.21
N VAL A 193 18.14 -6.46 15.81
CA VAL A 193 18.16 -7.45 16.90
C VAL A 193 18.56 -8.83 16.39
N ALA A 194 18.03 -9.30 15.26
CA ALA A 194 18.32 -10.64 14.74
C ALA A 194 19.74 -10.76 14.16
N VAL A 195 20.14 -9.83 13.29
CA VAL A 195 21.50 -9.78 12.70
C VAL A 195 22.52 -9.39 13.75
N GLY A 196 22.23 -8.37 14.57
CA GLY A 196 23.10 -7.99 15.69
C GLY A 196 23.28 -9.14 16.68
N GLY A 197 22.21 -9.88 16.99
CA GLY A 197 22.27 -11.09 17.82
C GLY A 197 23.09 -12.21 17.19
N LEU A 198 22.96 -12.44 15.87
CA LEU A 198 23.72 -13.47 15.16
C LEU A 198 25.21 -13.12 15.06
N VAL A 199 25.53 -11.84 14.80
CA VAL A 199 26.91 -11.33 14.79
C VAL A 199 27.52 -11.38 16.17
N LEU A 200 26.78 -10.98 17.21
CA LEU A 200 27.22 -11.06 18.59
C LEU A 200 27.45 -12.50 19.02
N ALA A 201 26.55 -13.42 18.68
CA ALA A 201 26.72 -14.85 18.94
C ALA A 201 27.96 -15.40 18.22
N ALA A 202 28.17 -15.07 16.94
CA ALA A 202 29.36 -15.47 16.21
C ALA A 202 30.66 -14.91 16.83
N ALA A 203 30.65 -13.64 17.26
CA ALA A 203 31.77 -13.00 17.92
C ALA A 203 32.09 -13.62 19.29
N LEU A 204 31.07 -13.90 20.11
CA LEU A 204 31.23 -14.54 21.41
C LEU A 204 31.71 -15.99 21.27
N THR A 205 31.21 -16.74 20.29
CA THR A 205 31.72 -18.08 19.95
C THR A 205 33.19 -18.02 19.52
N ALA A 206 33.58 -17.04 18.69
CA ALA A 206 34.97 -16.88 18.27
C ALA A 206 35.91 -16.50 19.43
N VAL A 207 35.49 -15.58 20.30
CA VAL A 207 36.26 -15.19 21.51
C VAL A 207 36.45 -16.38 22.44
N ALA A 208 35.43 -17.20 22.60
CA ALA A 208 35.53 -18.31 23.53
C ALA A 208 36.30 -19.52 22.98
N ILE A 209 36.26 -19.78 21.66
CA ILE A 209 37.17 -20.75 21.02
C ILE A 209 38.63 -20.28 21.15
N ALA A 210 38.88 -18.97 21.13
CA ALA A 210 40.22 -18.40 21.25
C ALA A 210 40.71 -18.24 22.72
N SER A 211 39.84 -18.49 23.71
CA SER A 211 40.15 -18.29 25.13
C SER A 211 40.72 -19.57 25.74
N PRO A 212 41.95 -19.57 26.30
CA PRO A 212 42.51 -20.72 27.01
C PRO A 212 41.93 -20.90 28.43
N ASP A 213 40.99 -20.05 28.85
CA ASP A 213 40.41 -20.04 30.20
C ASP A 213 39.24 -21.05 30.32
N PRO A 214 39.27 -22.01 31.27
CA PRO A 214 38.22 -23.01 31.48
C PRO A 214 36.86 -22.40 31.89
N THR A 215 36.81 -21.12 32.28
CA THR A 215 35.53 -20.43 32.47
C THR A 215 34.80 -20.12 31.16
N ALA A 216 35.52 -20.08 30.03
CA ALA A 216 34.95 -19.92 28.69
C ALA A 216 34.06 -21.12 28.31
N ASP A 217 34.38 -22.35 28.75
CA ASP A 217 33.61 -23.57 28.50
C ASP A 217 32.18 -23.53 29.08
N LEU A 218 31.94 -22.70 30.09
CA LEU A 218 30.60 -22.46 30.67
C LEU A 218 29.86 -21.29 30.02
N LEU A 219 30.59 -20.29 29.52
CA LEU A 219 30.02 -19.10 28.89
C LEU A 219 29.59 -19.37 27.43
N VAL A 220 30.28 -20.24 26.69
CA VAL A 220 29.89 -20.59 25.30
C VAL A 220 28.52 -21.23 25.22
N PRO A 221 28.21 -22.28 26.00
CA PRO A 221 26.89 -22.87 25.99
C PRO A 221 25.85 -21.85 26.44
N ALA A 222 26.13 -21.05 27.49
CA ALA A 222 25.19 -20.05 27.99
C ALA A 222 24.84 -19.00 26.93
N VAL A 223 25.81 -18.51 26.15
CA VAL A 223 25.59 -17.56 25.06
C VAL A 223 24.84 -18.20 23.89
N ILE A 224 25.22 -19.42 23.47
CA ILE A 224 24.55 -20.14 22.38
C ILE A 224 23.09 -20.44 22.75
N TRP A 225 22.86 -20.97 23.95
CA TRP A 225 21.51 -21.25 24.46
C TRP A 225 20.71 -19.96 24.70
N GLY A 226 21.36 -18.88 25.14
CA GLY A 226 20.74 -17.55 25.26
C GLY A 226 20.31 -16.98 23.92
N ALA A 227 21.16 -17.07 22.89
CA ALA A 227 20.85 -16.62 21.54
C ALA A 227 19.76 -17.49 20.88
N ALA A 228 19.83 -18.82 21.07
CA ALA A 228 18.80 -19.75 20.60
C ALA A 228 17.46 -19.50 21.30
N GLY A 229 17.48 -19.29 22.62
CA GLY A 229 16.30 -18.95 23.41
C GLY A 229 15.67 -17.61 23.00
N LEU A 230 16.49 -16.59 22.74
CA LEU A 230 16.03 -15.30 22.23
C LEU A 230 15.43 -15.44 20.82
N GLY A 231 16.10 -16.16 19.92
CA GLY A 231 15.63 -16.42 18.56
C GLY A 231 14.31 -17.20 18.53
N LEU A 232 14.20 -18.25 19.35
CA LEU A 232 12.96 -19.02 19.53
C LEU A 232 11.86 -18.16 20.14
N GLY A 233 12.15 -17.36 21.17
CA GLY A 233 11.18 -16.45 21.79
C GLY A 233 10.62 -15.43 20.79
N ILE A 234 11.48 -14.79 20.01
CA ILE A 234 11.08 -13.87 18.94
C ILE A 234 10.24 -14.58 17.87
N GLY A 235 10.66 -15.78 17.45
CA GLY A 235 9.94 -16.60 16.47
C GLY A 235 8.54 -17.00 16.96
N ILE A 236 8.44 -17.45 18.21
CA ILE A 236 7.16 -17.80 18.85
C ILE A 236 6.25 -16.56 18.90
N VAL A 237 6.74 -15.41 19.38
CA VAL A 237 5.93 -14.17 19.44
C VAL A 237 5.43 -13.78 18.06
N ALA A 238 6.26 -13.85 17.02
CA ALA A 238 5.85 -13.54 15.65
C ALA A 238 4.77 -14.52 15.13
N ILE A 239 4.94 -15.82 15.38
CA ILE A 239 3.97 -16.86 15.01
C ILE A 239 2.66 -16.65 15.78
N THR A 240 2.70 -16.45 17.10
CA THR A 240 1.52 -16.21 17.93
C THR A 240 0.78 -14.95 17.49
N ALA A 241 1.50 -13.85 17.21
CA ALA A 241 0.90 -12.62 16.69
C ALA A 241 0.22 -12.86 15.33
N SER A 242 0.85 -13.62 14.43
CA SER A 242 0.27 -13.99 13.14
C SER A 242 -0.99 -14.85 13.30
N LEU A 243 -0.94 -15.87 14.17
CA LEU A 243 -2.09 -16.73 14.47
C LEU A 243 -3.24 -15.95 15.11
N MET A 244 -2.94 -15.01 16.02
CA MET A 244 -3.95 -14.13 16.62
C MET A 244 -4.57 -13.20 15.57
N GLN A 245 -3.78 -12.67 14.64
CA GLN A 245 -4.28 -11.86 13.53
C GLN A 245 -5.18 -12.68 12.60
N GLU A 246 -4.79 -13.91 12.27
CA GLU A 246 -5.64 -14.84 11.50
C GLU A 246 -6.93 -15.19 12.24
N ALA A 247 -6.85 -15.49 13.53
CA ALA A 247 -8.03 -15.79 14.34
C ALA A 247 -9.00 -14.60 14.39
N ARG A 248 -8.50 -13.37 14.53
CA ARG A 248 -9.30 -12.15 14.43
C ARG A 248 -9.94 -12.01 13.05
N ALA A 249 -9.20 -12.26 11.97
CA ALA A 249 -9.72 -12.19 10.60
C ALA A 249 -10.79 -13.26 10.30
N ARG A 250 -10.84 -14.36 11.06
CA ARG A 250 -11.87 -15.39 10.94
C ARG A 250 -13.13 -15.07 11.76
N ARG A 251 -13.07 -14.15 12.72
CA ARG A 251 -14.22 -13.79 13.55
C ARG A 251 -15.28 -13.13 12.69
N ILE A 252 -16.48 -13.73 12.69
CA ILE A 252 -17.66 -13.13 12.08
C ILE A 252 -18.26 -12.17 13.10
N VAL A 253 -18.44 -10.91 12.69
CA VAL A 253 -19.10 -9.89 13.49
C VAL A 253 -20.49 -9.66 12.91
N THR A 254 -21.53 -9.87 13.72
CA THR A 254 -22.90 -9.56 13.32
C THR A 254 -23.10 -8.06 13.37
N ALA A 255 -23.55 -7.47 12.27
CA ALA A 255 -23.88 -6.07 12.20
C ALA A 255 -25.14 -5.76 13.05
N ALA A 256 -25.21 -4.53 13.57
CA ALA A 256 -26.43 -4.06 14.20
C ALA A 256 -27.52 -3.79 13.15
N PRO A 257 -28.81 -3.95 13.48
CA PRO A 257 -29.89 -3.52 12.59
C PRO A 257 -29.83 -2.00 12.35
N PRO A 258 -30.09 -1.51 11.13
CA PRO A 258 -30.14 -0.08 10.86
C PRO A 258 -31.22 0.57 11.72
N THR A 259 -30.89 1.72 12.30
CA THR A 259 -31.78 2.48 13.16
C THR A 259 -32.44 3.60 12.34
N GLY A 260 -33.75 3.46 12.08
CA GLY A 260 -34.57 4.47 11.42
C GLY A 260 -34.39 4.55 9.89
N ALA A 261 -34.82 5.66 9.30
CA ALA A 261 -34.74 5.96 7.86
C ALA A 261 -33.37 6.54 7.44
N ALA A 262 -32.31 6.24 8.19
CA ALA A 262 -30.97 6.72 7.89
C ALA A 262 -30.50 6.19 6.52
N PRO A 263 -29.66 6.96 5.79
CA PRO A 263 -29.06 6.49 4.54
C PRO A 263 -28.35 5.14 4.74
N LEU A 264 -28.29 4.34 3.67
CA LEU A 264 -27.64 3.02 3.68
C LEU A 264 -26.25 3.11 4.32
N ALA A 265 -26.09 2.47 5.47
CA ALA A 265 -24.84 2.49 6.22
C ALA A 265 -23.78 1.66 5.47
N VAL A 266 -22.82 2.33 4.85
CA VAL A 266 -21.68 1.72 4.17
C VAL A 266 -20.55 1.54 5.17
N ARG A 267 -20.06 0.30 5.31
CA ARG A 267 -18.87 0.01 6.10
C ARG A 267 -17.70 -0.37 5.21
N VAL A 268 -16.65 0.44 5.22
CA VAL A 268 -15.39 0.13 4.54
C VAL A 268 -14.66 -0.95 5.35
N LEU A 269 -14.24 -2.01 4.66
CA LEU A 269 -13.50 -3.14 5.23
C LEU A 269 -12.03 -3.02 4.85
N ASP A 270 -11.17 -2.74 5.83
CA ASP A 270 -9.72 -2.59 5.61
C ASP A 270 -9.12 -3.79 4.83
N ALA A 271 -8.27 -3.46 3.86
CA ALA A 271 -7.67 -4.45 2.97
C ALA A 271 -6.80 -5.50 3.71
N ASP A 272 -6.12 -5.09 4.78
CA ASP A 272 -5.15 -5.92 5.51
C ASP A 272 -5.76 -6.71 6.68
N THR A 273 -6.92 -6.30 7.16
CA THR A 273 -7.71 -6.93 8.22
C THR A 273 -9.15 -7.11 7.76
N PRO A 274 -9.40 -8.05 6.82
CA PRO A 274 -10.72 -8.26 6.27
C PRO A 274 -11.65 -8.81 7.35
N GLU A 275 -12.38 -7.92 8.02
CA GLU A 275 -13.49 -8.33 8.86
C GLU A 275 -14.50 -9.14 8.03
N ARG A 276 -15.07 -10.16 8.65
CA ARG A 276 -16.20 -10.90 8.08
C ARG A 276 -17.45 -10.42 8.78
N LEU A 277 -18.36 -9.83 8.01
CA LEU A 277 -19.62 -9.34 8.55
C LEU A 277 -20.76 -10.28 8.18
N ALA A 278 -21.60 -10.58 9.17
CA ALA A 278 -22.89 -11.20 8.95
C ALA A 278 -23.97 -10.13 9.13
N PRO A 279 -25.04 -10.15 8.32
CA PRO A 279 -26.15 -9.23 8.51
C PRO A 279 -26.87 -9.49 9.83
N ALA A 280 -27.57 -8.47 10.33
CA ALA A 280 -28.48 -8.61 11.46
C ALA A 280 -29.59 -9.65 11.15
N PRO A 281 -30.20 -10.28 12.18
CA PRO A 281 -31.32 -11.19 11.97
C PRO A 281 -32.46 -10.53 11.16
N GLY A 282 -32.92 -11.20 10.11
CA GLY A 282 -33.93 -10.67 9.18
C GLY A 282 -33.40 -9.76 8.07
N TRP A 283 -32.09 -9.49 8.03
CA TRP A 283 -31.45 -8.65 7.02
C TRP A 283 -30.54 -9.47 6.10
N ALA A 284 -30.16 -8.87 4.98
CA ALA A 284 -29.17 -9.39 4.06
C ALA A 284 -27.95 -8.47 3.98
N GLY A 285 -26.85 -8.97 3.41
CA GLY A 285 -25.62 -8.21 3.20
C GLY A 285 -25.24 -8.12 1.72
N LEU A 286 -24.59 -7.02 1.33
CA LEU A 286 -23.84 -6.87 0.09
C LEU A 286 -22.39 -6.60 0.43
N ASN A 287 -21.49 -7.46 -0.03
CA ASN A 287 -20.05 -7.25 0.02
C ASN A 287 -19.60 -6.80 -1.38
N LEU A 288 -19.29 -5.51 -1.49
CA LEU A 288 -18.97 -4.84 -2.74
C LEU A 288 -17.49 -4.50 -2.77
N HIS A 289 -16.72 -5.20 -3.61
CA HIS A 289 -15.30 -4.94 -3.79
C HIS A 289 -15.07 -4.20 -5.11
N LEU A 290 -14.86 -2.89 -5.00
CA LEU A 290 -14.59 -2.02 -6.15
C LEU A 290 -13.11 -1.72 -6.23
N ARG A 291 -12.57 -1.82 -7.43
CA ARG A 291 -11.16 -1.55 -7.69
C ARG A 291 -10.99 -0.85 -9.01
N PHE A 292 -9.92 -0.09 -9.15
CA PHE A 292 -9.41 0.25 -10.47
C PHE A 292 -7.98 -0.24 -10.67
N GLU A 293 -7.63 -0.39 -11.94
CA GLU A 293 -6.30 -0.58 -12.44
C GLU A 293 -6.00 0.41 -13.56
N ILE A 294 -4.85 1.08 -13.49
CA ILE A 294 -4.42 1.99 -14.54
C ILE A 294 -3.69 1.18 -15.62
N GLU A 295 -4.10 1.34 -16.87
CA GLU A 295 -3.47 0.71 -18.01
C GLU A 295 -2.05 1.26 -18.25
N ALA A 296 -1.19 0.43 -18.84
CA ALA A 296 0.12 0.89 -19.29
C ALA A 296 -0.07 1.84 -20.48
N HIS A 297 0.70 2.93 -20.52
CA HIS A 297 0.64 3.84 -21.65
C HIS A 297 1.19 3.15 -22.91
N PRO A 298 0.42 3.14 -24.02
CA PRO A 298 0.94 2.67 -25.30
C PRO A 298 2.03 3.62 -25.81
N GLU A 299 2.85 3.17 -26.75
CA GLU A 299 3.99 3.97 -27.26
C GLU A 299 3.60 5.38 -27.77
N PRO A 300 2.48 5.58 -28.50
CA PRO A 300 2.06 6.92 -28.91
C PRO A 300 1.75 7.84 -27.71
N ALA A 301 1.17 7.29 -26.64
CA ALA A 301 0.88 8.05 -25.43
C ALA A 301 2.17 8.42 -24.67
N LEU A 302 3.16 7.53 -24.64
CA LEU A 302 4.48 7.85 -24.09
C LEU A 302 5.19 8.96 -24.86
N ALA A 303 5.09 8.96 -26.20
CA ALA A 303 5.63 10.04 -27.02
C ALA A 303 4.90 11.36 -26.73
N ALA A 304 3.58 11.35 -26.58
CA ALA A 304 2.80 12.52 -26.19
C ALA A 304 3.23 13.09 -24.82
N LEU A 305 3.44 12.22 -23.82
CA LEU A 305 3.95 12.61 -22.50
C LEU A 305 5.38 13.17 -22.54
N ALA A 306 6.17 12.79 -23.54
CA ALA A 306 7.53 13.29 -23.79
C ALA A 306 7.55 14.52 -24.73
N GLY A 307 6.45 15.27 -24.82
CA GLY A 307 6.35 16.48 -25.65
C GLY A 307 6.15 16.21 -27.14
N GLY A 308 5.54 15.08 -27.50
CA GLY A 308 5.25 14.69 -28.88
C GLY A 308 6.43 14.08 -29.64
N ARG A 309 7.55 13.80 -28.95
CA ARG A 309 8.77 13.23 -29.53
C ARG A 309 8.99 11.81 -29.03
N LYS A 310 9.75 11.01 -29.78
CA LYS A 310 10.18 9.69 -29.33
C LYS A 310 10.97 9.81 -28.01
N PRO A 311 10.62 9.07 -26.95
CA PRO A 311 11.35 9.14 -25.68
C PRO A 311 12.84 8.82 -25.86
N GLY A 312 13.69 9.72 -25.38
CA GLY A 312 15.14 9.49 -25.30
C GLY A 312 15.50 8.38 -24.30
N PRO A 313 16.76 7.94 -24.21
CA PRO A 313 17.17 6.82 -23.35
C PRO A 313 16.78 6.99 -21.88
N LEU A 314 16.94 8.21 -21.33
CA LEU A 314 16.59 8.51 -19.95
C LEU A 314 15.07 8.51 -19.72
N GLN A 315 14.29 9.09 -20.64
CA GLN A 315 12.82 9.09 -20.59
C GLN A 315 12.26 7.67 -20.71
N ARG A 316 12.83 6.84 -21.61
CA ARG A 316 12.47 5.43 -21.75
C ARG A 316 12.77 4.66 -20.46
N TRP A 317 13.93 4.88 -19.86
CA TRP A 317 14.27 4.23 -18.58
C TRP A 317 13.30 4.64 -17.47
N ARG A 318 12.89 5.91 -17.40
CA ARG A 318 11.83 6.35 -16.47
C ARG A 318 10.50 5.65 -16.75
N ALA A 319 10.07 5.58 -18.01
CA ALA A 319 8.85 4.86 -18.39
C ALA A 319 8.90 3.37 -18.01
N ILE A 320 10.04 2.69 -18.20
CA ILE A 320 10.25 1.30 -17.74
C ILE A 320 10.10 1.20 -16.22
N ARG A 321 10.58 2.19 -15.46
CA ARG A 321 10.64 2.13 -13.99
C ARG A 321 9.35 2.57 -13.30
N ILE A 322 8.69 3.62 -13.77
CA ILE A 322 7.56 4.27 -13.10
C ILE A 322 6.34 4.49 -14.01
N GLY A 323 6.44 4.12 -15.28
CA GLY A 323 5.35 4.20 -16.26
C GLY A 323 5.22 5.54 -16.99
N GLU A 324 5.98 6.55 -16.58
CA GLU A 324 5.93 7.90 -17.14
C GLU A 324 7.33 8.37 -17.55
N PRO A 325 7.50 8.96 -18.76
CA PRO A 325 8.81 9.45 -19.23
C PRO A 325 9.24 10.75 -18.55
N GLU A 326 8.27 11.59 -18.19
CA GLU A 326 8.44 12.92 -17.61
C GLU A 326 7.38 13.19 -16.54
N PRO A 327 7.69 14.01 -15.52
CA PRO A 327 6.72 14.31 -14.47
C PRO A 327 5.60 15.18 -15.06
N PRO A 328 4.33 14.79 -14.92
CA PRO A 328 3.23 15.61 -15.41
C PRO A 328 3.09 16.89 -14.60
N ALA A 329 2.44 17.92 -15.15
CA ALA A 329 2.10 19.14 -14.42
C ALA A 329 1.20 18.83 -13.20
N CYS A 330 0.27 17.88 -13.37
CA CYS A 330 -0.52 17.27 -12.32
C CYS A 330 -0.75 15.80 -12.64
N ARG A 331 -0.67 14.93 -11.63
CA ARG A 331 -0.97 13.51 -11.82
C ARG A 331 -2.49 13.30 -11.92
N PRO A 332 -2.98 12.55 -12.92
CA PRO A 332 -4.35 12.05 -12.97
C PRO A 332 -4.72 11.28 -11.73
N TRP A 333 -5.94 11.47 -11.25
CA TRP A 333 -6.51 10.67 -10.18
C TRP A 333 -7.85 10.10 -10.66
N VAL A 334 -8.26 8.98 -10.08
CA VAL A 334 -9.54 8.34 -10.40
C VAL A 334 -10.48 8.63 -9.24
N PRO A 335 -11.56 9.41 -9.44
CA PRO A 335 -12.49 9.73 -8.38
C PRO A 335 -13.23 8.49 -7.90
N ALA A 336 -13.77 8.58 -6.68
CA ALA A 336 -14.64 7.55 -6.15
C ALA A 336 -15.71 7.14 -7.18
N PRO A 337 -16.00 5.84 -7.32
CA PRO A 337 -17.02 5.40 -8.25
C PRO A 337 -18.39 5.86 -7.75
N GLU A 338 -19.27 6.24 -8.67
CA GLU A 338 -20.68 6.45 -8.32
C GLU A 338 -21.34 5.09 -8.19
N VAL A 339 -21.99 4.84 -7.06
CA VAL A 339 -22.75 3.60 -6.81
C VAL A 339 -24.18 3.97 -6.52
N LEU A 340 -25.11 3.36 -7.25
CA LEU A 340 -26.54 3.42 -6.99
C LEU A 340 -27.02 2.02 -6.61
N LEU A 341 -27.67 1.88 -5.46
CA LEU A 341 -28.36 0.66 -5.04
C LEU A 341 -29.85 0.94 -5.00
N ASP A 342 -30.62 0.25 -5.82
CA ASP A 342 -32.07 0.46 -6.01
C ASP A 342 -32.43 1.90 -6.41
N GLY A 343 -31.52 2.56 -7.12
CA GLY A 343 -31.64 3.95 -7.54
C GLY A 343 -31.11 4.97 -6.52
N GLU A 344 -30.81 4.56 -5.30
CA GLU A 344 -30.33 5.43 -4.23
C GLU A 344 -28.78 5.52 -4.22
N PRO A 345 -28.20 6.71 -4.07
CA PRO A 345 -26.75 6.87 -4.01
C PRO A 345 -26.16 6.25 -2.76
N VAL A 346 -25.06 5.54 -2.94
CA VAL A 346 -24.28 4.89 -1.88
C VAL A 346 -22.93 5.59 -1.78
N ALA A 347 -22.52 5.95 -0.56
CA ALA A 347 -21.21 6.53 -0.28
C ALA A 347 -20.10 5.52 -0.57
N ALA A 348 -19.62 5.50 -1.81
CA ALA A 348 -18.72 4.49 -2.32
C ALA A 348 -17.28 4.98 -2.46
N SER A 349 -16.36 4.04 -2.45
CA SER A 349 -14.94 4.28 -2.69
C SER A 349 -14.32 3.07 -3.39
N TRP A 350 -13.09 3.21 -3.87
CA TRP A 350 -12.32 2.13 -4.50
C TRP A 350 -11.76 1.13 -3.48
N THR A 351 -12.65 0.61 -2.65
CA THR A 351 -12.35 -0.20 -1.48
C THR A 351 -13.21 -1.46 -1.47
N ARG A 352 -13.04 -2.27 -0.43
CA ARG A 352 -14.01 -3.30 -0.09
C ARG A 352 -15.01 -2.70 0.87
N MET A 353 -16.28 -2.75 0.51
CA MET A 353 -17.38 -2.19 1.27
C MET A 353 -18.37 -3.29 1.63
N TRP A 354 -19.04 -3.10 2.75
CA TRP A 354 -20.14 -3.95 3.18
C TRP A 354 -21.35 -3.08 3.50
N ILE A 355 -22.51 -3.52 3.03
CA ILE A 355 -23.78 -2.78 3.11
C ILE A 355 -24.84 -3.74 3.62
N GLN A 356 -25.58 -3.34 4.65
CA GLN A 356 -26.76 -4.08 5.10
C GLN A 356 -27.99 -3.61 4.31
N LEU A 357 -28.80 -4.56 3.84
CA LEU A 357 -29.94 -4.29 2.97
C LEU A 357 -31.10 -5.26 3.26
N ALA A 358 -32.31 -4.86 2.89
CA ALA A 358 -33.51 -5.67 3.10
C ALA A 358 -33.44 -6.95 2.23
N PRO A 359 -33.88 -8.13 2.70
CA PRO A 359 -33.91 -9.31 1.84
C PRO A 359 -34.81 -9.10 0.61
N GLY A 360 -34.39 -9.63 -0.54
CA GLY A 360 -35.14 -9.51 -1.78
C GLY A 360 -34.26 -9.22 -3.00
N ALA A 361 -34.90 -8.69 -4.05
CA ALA A 361 -34.26 -8.35 -5.31
C ALA A 361 -33.79 -6.89 -5.32
N HIS A 362 -32.59 -6.66 -5.82
CA HIS A 362 -31.93 -5.37 -5.87
C HIS A 362 -31.33 -5.09 -7.24
N ASP A 363 -31.19 -3.81 -7.59
CA ASP A 363 -30.46 -3.34 -8.77
C ASP A 363 -29.26 -2.48 -8.36
N LEU A 364 -28.07 -2.87 -8.79
CA LEU A 364 -26.83 -2.16 -8.53
C LEU A 364 -26.30 -1.55 -9.82
N VAL A 365 -26.03 -0.25 -9.80
CA VAL A 365 -25.34 0.47 -10.87
C VAL A 365 -24.03 1.01 -10.31
N VAL A 366 -22.91 0.74 -11.00
CA VAL A 366 -21.60 1.29 -10.64
C VAL A 366 -21.02 2.02 -11.85
N ARG A 367 -20.59 3.26 -11.66
CA ARG A 367 -20.01 4.12 -12.71
C ARG A 367 -18.63 4.60 -12.33
N THR A 368 -17.75 4.63 -13.33
CA THR A 368 -16.45 5.28 -13.25
C THR A 368 -16.49 6.56 -14.09
N ALA A 369 -16.17 7.70 -13.49
CA ALA A 369 -16.08 8.97 -14.21
C ALA A 369 -14.66 9.55 -14.07
N PRO A 370 -14.21 10.39 -15.01
CA PRO A 370 -13.06 11.25 -14.78
C PRO A 370 -13.40 12.33 -13.75
N ALA A 371 -12.40 12.85 -13.04
CA ALA A 371 -12.58 14.00 -12.18
C ALA A 371 -12.95 15.24 -13.02
N PRO A 372 -14.06 15.95 -12.73
CA PRO A 372 -14.49 17.11 -13.52
C PRO A 372 -13.42 18.21 -13.60
N SER A 373 -12.66 18.39 -12.52
CA SER A 373 -11.52 19.31 -12.45
C SER A 373 -10.41 19.00 -13.46
N GLN A 374 -10.29 17.76 -13.92
CA GLN A 374 -9.25 17.33 -14.84
C GLN A 374 -9.69 17.30 -16.31
N VAL A 375 -10.98 17.53 -16.58
CA VAL A 375 -11.58 17.46 -17.92
C VAL A 375 -11.81 18.85 -18.48
N ASP A 376 -11.51 19.02 -19.76
CA ASP A 376 -11.94 20.19 -20.54
C ASP A 376 -12.33 19.81 -21.98
N ALA A 377 -12.68 20.82 -22.78
CA ALA A 377 -13.11 20.61 -24.17
C ALA A 377 -12.08 19.93 -25.07
N ARG A 378 -10.81 19.83 -24.66
CA ARG A 378 -9.74 19.14 -25.40
C ARG A 378 -9.48 17.72 -24.89
N THR A 379 -10.13 17.31 -23.81
CA THR A 379 -9.97 15.96 -23.25
C THR A 379 -10.77 14.96 -24.07
N ALA A 380 -10.12 13.93 -24.60
CA ALA A 380 -10.79 12.80 -25.24
C ALA A 380 -11.39 11.88 -24.18
N LEU A 381 -12.71 11.63 -24.24
CA LEU A 381 -13.42 10.77 -23.30
C LEU A 381 -14.01 9.55 -24.02
N ASP A 382 -13.74 8.36 -23.47
CA ASP A 382 -14.41 7.12 -23.84
C ASP A 382 -15.01 6.47 -22.58
N LEU A 383 -16.31 6.65 -22.40
CA LEU A 383 -17.07 6.14 -21.25
C LEU A 383 -18.01 5.00 -21.62
N SER A 384 -17.86 4.43 -22.83
CA SER A 384 -18.76 3.40 -23.37
C SER A 384 -18.85 2.13 -22.51
N GLY A 385 -17.79 1.81 -21.77
CA GLY A 385 -17.73 0.68 -20.83
C GLY A 385 -17.67 1.09 -19.35
N ALA A 386 -17.85 2.37 -19.04
CA ALA A 386 -17.58 2.92 -17.71
C ALA A 386 -18.72 2.67 -16.69
N GLU A 387 -19.81 2.05 -17.12
CA GLU A 387 -20.96 1.67 -16.28
C GLU A 387 -21.15 0.14 -16.30
N ILE A 388 -21.46 -0.43 -15.13
CA ILE A 388 -21.93 -1.81 -14.99
C ILE A 388 -23.26 -1.81 -14.23
N ARG A 389 -24.22 -2.61 -14.70
CA ARG A 389 -25.51 -2.86 -14.04
C ARG A 389 -25.62 -4.32 -13.64
N ARG A 390 -26.04 -4.58 -12.40
CA ARG A 390 -26.22 -5.92 -11.85
C ARG A 390 -27.48 -6.00 -11.01
N ARG A 391 -28.41 -6.85 -11.45
CA ARG A 391 -29.53 -7.30 -10.63
C ARG A 391 -29.13 -8.53 -9.85
N PHE A 392 -29.48 -8.57 -8.57
CA PHE A 392 -29.24 -9.72 -7.70
C PHE A 392 -30.38 -9.89 -6.72
N SER A 393 -30.50 -11.09 -6.14
CA SER A 393 -31.44 -11.36 -5.05
C SER A 393 -30.66 -11.98 -3.90
N VAL A 394 -31.01 -11.62 -2.67
CA VAL A 394 -30.35 -12.15 -1.47
C VAL A 394 -31.38 -12.39 -0.37
N ASP A 395 -31.31 -13.59 0.20
CA ASP A 395 -32.21 -14.02 1.27
C ASP A 395 -31.78 -13.45 2.63
N ALA A 396 -32.69 -13.48 3.61
CA ALA A 396 -32.37 -13.11 4.99
C ALA A 396 -31.25 -13.98 5.54
N GLY A 397 -30.27 -13.35 6.19
CA GLY A 397 -29.03 -13.99 6.66
C GLY A 397 -27.98 -14.17 5.55
N GLY A 398 -28.36 -14.03 4.28
CA GLY A 398 -27.47 -14.17 3.13
C GLY A 398 -26.57 -12.95 2.94
N THR A 399 -25.45 -13.16 2.24
CA THR A 399 -24.59 -12.08 1.75
C THR A 399 -24.28 -12.31 0.29
N PHE A 400 -24.54 -11.31 -0.55
CA PHE A 400 -24.14 -11.30 -1.95
C PHE A 400 -22.74 -10.70 -2.08
N ASP A 401 -21.84 -11.41 -2.74
CA ASP A 401 -20.46 -10.97 -2.99
C ASP A 401 -20.32 -10.50 -4.44
N LEU A 402 -20.01 -9.22 -4.64
CA LEU A 402 -19.67 -8.66 -5.95
C LEU A 402 -18.26 -8.11 -5.95
N ARG A 403 -17.48 -8.51 -6.97
CA ARG A 403 -16.13 -7.99 -7.19
C ARG A 403 -16.05 -7.43 -8.61
N CYS A 404 -15.71 -6.15 -8.71
CA CYS A 404 -15.63 -5.45 -9.98
C CYS A 404 -14.29 -4.69 -10.05
N THR A 405 -13.63 -4.76 -11.20
CA THR A 405 -12.40 -3.99 -11.45
C THR A 405 -12.59 -3.14 -12.69
N ALA A 406 -12.43 -1.82 -12.53
CA ALA A 406 -12.38 -0.89 -13.64
C ALA A 406 -10.96 -0.82 -14.20
N GLU A 407 -10.81 -1.08 -15.50
CA GLU A 407 -9.59 -0.77 -16.23
C GLU A 407 -9.67 0.68 -16.71
N VAL A 408 -8.72 1.50 -16.27
CA VAL A 408 -8.70 2.95 -16.50
C VAL A 408 -7.46 3.33 -17.30
N ALA A 409 -7.65 3.94 -18.46
CA ALA A 409 -6.57 4.60 -19.18
C ALA A 409 -6.72 6.12 -18.99
N ALA A 410 -5.91 6.70 -18.10
CA ALA A 410 -5.90 8.14 -17.84
C ALA A 410 -4.56 8.73 -18.28
N LEU A 411 -4.59 9.56 -19.33
CA LEU A 411 -3.40 10.19 -19.91
C LEU A 411 -3.33 11.66 -19.49
N SER A 412 -2.30 12.04 -18.75
CA SER A 412 -2.00 13.43 -18.42
C SER A 412 -1.67 14.21 -19.68
N ALA A 413 -2.11 15.47 -19.76
CA ALA A 413 -1.49 16.41 -20.68
C ALA A 413 -0.07 16.74 -20.19
N HIS A 414 0.86 16.92 -21.13
CA HIS A 414 2.27 17.17 -20.83
C HIS A 414 2.49 18.54 -20.16
N ASP A 415 1.73 19.56 -20.58
CA ASP A 415 1.97 20.97 -20.30
C ASP A 415 0.94 21.64 -19.37
N ARG A 416 -0.09 20.89 -18.93
CA ARG A 416 -1.22 21.44 -18.16
C ARG A 416 -1.78 20.44 -17.15
N PRO A 417 -2.44 20.90 -16.06
CA PRO A 417 -3.04 20.02 -15.04
C PRO A 417 -4.41 19.47 -15.49
N ARG A 418 -4.48 18.94 -16.71
CA ARG A 418 -5.69 18.40 -17.35
C ARG A 418 -5.38 17.06 -18.02
N LEU A 419 -6.43 16.29 -18.28
CA LEU A 419 -6.33 15.04 -19.03
C LEU A 419 -6.24 15.33 -20.53
N ALA A 420 -5.37 14.62 -21.21
CA ALA A 420 -5.39 14.49 -22.66
C ALA A 420 -6.45 13.45 -23.09
N ALA A 421 -6.54 12.33 -22.36
CA ALA A 421 -7.52 11.29 -22.61
C ALA A 421 -7.93 10.55 -21.33
N PHE A 422 -9.17 10.08 -21.28
CA PHE A 422 -9.69 9.19 -20.25
C PHE A 422 -10.57 8.11 -20.87
N ARG A 423 -10.28 6.85 -20.56
CA ARG A 423 -11.13 5.71 -20.86
C ARG A 423 -11.31 4.86 -19.62
N ALA A 424 -12.52 4.37 -19.39
CA ALA A 424 -12.80 3.40 -18.35
C ALA A 424 -13.68 2.26 -18.87
N ARG A 425 -13.35 1.03 -18.47
CA ARG A 425 -14.16 -0.16 -18.74
C ARG A 425 -14.20 -1.10 -17.55
N TRP A 426 -15.35 -1.67 -17.25
CA TRP A 426 -15.47 -2.71 -16.22
C TRP A 426 -15.08 -4.10 -16.77
N ARG A 427 -14.35 -4.87 -15.96
CA ARG A 427 -14.02 -6.28 -16.19
C ARG A 427 -14.85 -7.20 -15.29
#